data_AF-A0A2W4NVC5-F1
#
_entry.id   AF-A0A2W4NVC5-F1
#
_cell.length_a   1.000
_cell.length_b   1.000
_cell.length_c   1.000
_cell.angle_alpha   90.00
_cell.angle_beta   90.00
_cell.angle_gamma   90.00
#
_symmetry.space_group_name_H-M   'P 1'
#
loop_
_entity.id
_entity.type
_entity.pdbx_description
1 polymer ?
#
loop_
_entity_poly.entity_id
_entity_poly.type
_entity_poly.pdbx_seq_one_letter_code
_entity_poly.pdbx_strand_id
1 'polypeptide(L)'
;ALDILCELGFEYDSSIFPIAHDRYGIPGASTRPGTVQAPNGRSIVEFPLSTRRVLGVRVPVSGGGYFRLLPYWFTRWALAGINAADDLPFIFYLHPWEIDAGQPRFRASWLSRFRHYTNLDVCQARLARLIKDFKFGRVVDVLRGLDLLPKDRAPGASLDPALSNV
;
A
#
# COMPACT_ATOMS: atom_id res chain seq x y z
N ALA A 1 -17.18 1.66 -1.71
CA ALA A 1 -16.31 1.73 -0.52
C ALA A 1 -15.90 3.17 -0.24
N LEU A 2 -15.34 3.92 -1.21
CA LEU A 2 -14.91 5.32 -0.99
C LEU A 2 -16.06 6.23 -0.49
N ASP A 3 -17.27 6.02 -0.98
CA ASP A 3 -18.50 6.66 -0.51
C ASP A 3 -18.70 6.50 1.01
N ILE A 4 -18.65 5.26 1.50
CA ILE A 4 -18.78 4.94 2.93
C ILE A 4 -17.61 5.50 3.74
N LEU A 5 -16.39 5.44 3.22
CA LEU A 5 -15.23 6.03 3.90
C LEU A 5 -15.39 7.54 4.09
N CYS A 6 -15.88 8.24 3.05
CA CYS A 6 -16.21 9.66 3.13
C CYS A 6 -17.37 9.97 4.08
N GLU A 7 -18.35 9.09 4.20
CA GLU A 7 -19.49 9.24 5.13
C GLU A 7 -19.04 9.06 6.58
N LEU A 8 -18.16 8.10 6.84
CA LEU A 8 -17.56 7.85 8.15
C LEU A 8 -16.43 8.82 8.51
N GLY A 9 -16.11 9.78 7.62
CA GLY A 9 -15.14 10.84 7.84
C GLY A 9 -13.67 10.38 7.86
N PHE A 10 -13.34 9.29 7.17
CA PHE A 10 -11.95 8.94 6.92
C PHE A 10 -11.27 10.01 6.04
N GLU A 11 -10.05 10.39 6.42
CA GLU A 11 -9.32 11.46 5.73
C GLU A 11 -8.58 10.96 4.49
N TYR A 12 -8.15 9.69 4.51
CA TYR A 12 -7.43 9.08 3.41
C TYR A 12 -7.72 7.59 3.27
N ASP A 13 -7.47 7.06 2.07
CA ASP A 13 -7.49 5.65 1.72
C ASP A 13 -6.16 5.23 1.06
N SER A 14 -5.87 3.93 1.10
CA SER A 14 -4.69 3.34 0.44
C SER A 14 -5.04 1.96 -0.13
N SER A 15 -6.19 1.88 -0.80
CA SER A 15 -6.72 0.62 -1.36
C SER A 15 -6.61 0.55 -2.88
N ILE A 16 -6.43 1.69 -3.57
CA ILE A 16 -6.32 1.71 -5.03
C ILE A 16 -4.99 1.12 -5.45
N PHE A 17 -5.05 0.04 -6.23
CA PHE A 17 -3.88 -0.65 -6.76
C PHE A 17 -3.76 -0.50 -8.28
N PRO A 18 -2.83 0.33 -8.80
CA PRO A 18 -2.70 0.61 -10.23
C PRO A 18 -2.05 -0.53 -11.04
N ILE A 19 -2.65 -1.72 -11.04
CA ILE A 19 -2.17 -2.88 -11.81
C ILE A 19 -3.32 -3.54 -12.58
N ALA A 20 -2.97 -4.31 -13.60
CA ALA A 20 -3.87 -5.29 -14.20
C ALA A 20 -3.62 -6.65 -13.56
N HIS A 21 -4.60 -7.17 -12.83
CA HIS A 21 -4.54 -8.47 -12.17
C HIS A 21 -5.90 -9.16 -12.21
N ASP A 22 -5.92 -10.49 -12.19
CA ASP A 22 -7.11 -11.33 -12.43
C ASP A 22 -8.21 -11.17 -11.37
N ARG A 23 -7.82 -10.85 -10.13
CA ARG A 23 -8.71 -10.77 -8.96
C ARG A 23 -8.94 -9.37 -8.40
N TYR A 24 -8.11 -8.41 -8.79
CA TYR A 24 -8.09 -7.06 -8.20
C TYR A 24 -7.27 -6.11 -9.08
N GLY A 25 -7.19 -4.85 -8.65
CA GLY A 25 -6.43 -3.81 -9.34
C GLY A 25 -7.31 -2.96 -10.24
N ILE A 26 -6.89 -1.71 -10.40
CA ILE A 26 -7.58 -0.70 -11.19
C ILE A 26 -6.60 -0.23 -12.27
N PRO A 27 -6.57 -0.88 -13.44
CA PRO A 27 -5.73 -0.46 -14.55
C PRO A 27 -5.99 1.01 -14.91
N GLY A 28 -4.93 1.78 -15.09
CA GLY A 28 -5.03 3.21 -15.44
C GLY A 28 -5.21 4.16 -14.26
N ALA A 29 -5.39 3.66 -13.02
CA ALA A 29 -5.42 4.51 -11.84
C ALA A 29 -4.10 5.29 -11.65
N SER A 30 -4.19 6.43 -10.96
CA SER A 30 -3.03 7.23 -10.58
C SER A 30 -2.08 6.44 -9.69
N THR A 31 -0.78 6.65 -9.86
CA THR A 31 0.25 6.20 -8.91
C THR A 31 0.73 7.30 -7.99
N ARG A 32 0.25 8.53 -8.16
CA ARG A 32 0.58 9.67 -7.31
C ARG A 32 -0.47 9.80 -6.21
N PRO A 33 -0.06 10.03 -4.96
CA PRO A 33 -0.99 10.44 -3.92
C PRO A 33 -1.75 11.69 -4.34
N GLY A 34 -3.04 11.75 -4.01
CA GLY A 34 -3.88 12.88 -4.39
C GLY A 34 -5.35 12.64 -4.12
N THR A 35 -6.16 13.68 -4.31
CA THR A 35 -7.59 13.62 -4.06
C THR A 35 -8.33 12.83 -5.13
N VAL A 36 -9.19 11.92 -4.70
CA VAL A 36 -10.10 11.17 -5.57
C VAL A 36 -11.55 11.48 -5.21
N GLN A 37 -12.41 11.52 -6.24
CA GLN A 37 -13.85 11.74 -6.06
C GLN A 37 -14.54 10.40 -5.80
N ALA A 38 -15.31 10.35 -4.72
CA ALA A 38 -16.20 9.24 -4.41
C ALA A 38 -17.53 9.38 -5.18
N PRO A 39 -18.27 8.28 -5.42
CA PRO A 39 -19.56 8.31 -6.13
C PRO A 39 -20.61 9.24 -5.52
N ASN A 40 -20.55 9.49 -4.20
CA ASN A 40 -21.46 10.40 -3.49
C ASN A 40 -21.08 11.88 -3.62
N GLY A 41 -20.13 12.23 -4.51
CA GLY A 41 -19.67 13.60 -4.76
C GLY A 41 -18.73 14.16 -3.69
N ARG A 42 -18.41 13.39 -2.65
CA ARG A 42 -17.36 13.73 -1.68
C ARG A 42 -16.00 13.36 -2.22
N SER A 43 -14.95 13.86 -1.59
CA SER A 43 -13.57 13.57 -1.94
C SER A 43 -12.81 12.99 -0.76
N ILE A 44 -11.86 12.11 -1.05
CA ILE A 44 -10.93 11.51 -0.08
C ILE A 44 -9.51 11.56 -0.65
N VAL A 45 -8.49 11.68 0.21
CA VAL A 45 -7.11 11.58 -0.24
C VAL A 45 -6.76 10.12 -0.47
N GLU A 46 -6.31 9.77 -1.66
CA GLU A 46 -5.80 8.43 -1.94
C GLU A 46 -4.27 8.43 -1.88
N PHE A 47 -3.71 7.40 -1.24
CA PHE A 47 -2.31 7.01 -1.41
C PHE A 47 -2.25 5.65 -2.12
N PRO A 48 -2.08 5.63 -3.46
CA PRO A 48 -2.11 4.40 -4.23
C PRO A 48 -1.02 3.42 -3.83
N LEU A 49 -1.32 2.12 -3.90
CA LEU A 49 -0.33 1.07 -3.69
C LEU A 49 0.79 1.16 -4.73
N SER A 50 2.03 1.00 -4.26
CA SER A 50 3.22 1.20 -5.07
C SER A 50 3.38 0.17 -6.18
N THR A 51 3.62 0.72 -7.38
CA THR A 51 3.87 -0.03 -8.60
C THR A 51 5.02 0.62 -9.35
N ARG A 52 5.73 -0.15 -10.17
CA ARG A 52 6.78 0.35 -11.05
C ARG A 52 6.52 -0.09 -12.48
N ARG A 53 6.68 0.82 -13.44
CA ARG A 53 6.57 0.46 -14.86
C ARG A 53 7.87 -0.19 -15.34
N VAL A 54 7.76 -1.41 -15.86
CA VAL A 54 8.86 -2.22 -16.40
C VAL A 54 8.43 -2.76 -17.76
N LEU A 55 9.16 -2.40 -18.82
CA LEU A 55 8.87 -2.84 -20.20
C LEU A 55 7.40 -2.68 -20.61
N GLY A 56 6.80 -1.55 -20.25
CA GLY A 56 5.40 -1.24 -20.56
C GLY A 56 4.37 -1.77 -19.56
N VAL A 57 4.73 -2.71 -18.69
CA VAL A 57 3.83 -3.32 -17.69
C VAL A 57 4.03 -2.69 -16.31
N ARG A 58 2.97 -2.50 -15.53
CA ARG A 58 3.07 -2.07 -14.13
C ARG A 58 3.24 -3.29 -13.22
N VAL A 59 4.41 -3.40 -12.61
CA VAL A 59 4.75 -4.45 -11.67
C VAL A 59 4.43 -3.97 -10.25
N PRO A 60 3.67 -4.74 -9.46
CA PRO A 60 3.40 -4.44 -8.06
C PRO A 60 4.67 -4.58 -7.20
N VAL A 61 4.95 -3.57 -6.39
CA VAL A 61 6.14 -3.52 -5.52
C VAL A 61 5.83 -3.02 -4.11
N SER A 62 4.55 -2.94 -3.75
CA SER A 62 4.05 -2.50 -2.44
C SER A 62 4.21 -3.52 -1.31
N GLY A 63 4.97 -4.60 -1.53
CA GLY A 63 5.21 -5.61 -0.51
C GLY A 63 4.42 -6.90 -0.74
N GLY A 64 3.90 -7.48 0.34
CA GLY A 64 3.09 -8.69 0.29
C GLY A 64 3.78 -9.88 -0.41
N GLY A 65 2.96 -10.71 -1.07
CA GLY A 65 3.43 -11.90 -1.76
C GLY A 65 4.43 -11.56 -2.88
N TYR A 66 4.34 -10.37 -3.47
CA TYR A 66 5.28 -9.91 -4.49
C TYR A 66 6.68 -9.71 -3.92
N PHE A 67 6.82 -9.14 -2.73
CA PHE A 67 8.14 -8.99 -2.09
C PHE A 67 8.81 -10.33 -1.78
N ARG A 68 8.00 -11.32 -1.39
CA ARG A 68 8.49 -12.67 -1.14
C ARG A 68 8.90 -13.38 -2.44
N LEU A 69 8.14 -13.22 -3.51
CA LEU A 69 8.41 -13.85 -4.80
C LEU A 69 9.55 -13.17 -5.59
N LEU A 70 9.59 -11.84 -5.59
CA LEU A 70 10.57 -11.06 -6.35
C LEU A 70 11.95 -11.09 -5.66
N PRO A 71 13.05 -11.05 -6.42
CA PRO A 71 14.38 -10.85 -5.84
C PRO A 71 14.49 -9.50 -5.13
N TYR A 72 15.18 -9.45 -3.99
CA TYR A 72 15.32 -8.20 -3.22
C TYR A 72 15.92 -7.05 -4.02
N TRP A 73 16.92 -7.33 -4.88
CA TRP A 73 17.53 -6.30 -5.72
C TRP A 73 16.51 -5.61 -6.62
N PHE A 74 15.49 -6.34 -7.08
CA PHE A 74 14.44 -5.82 -7.95
C PHE A 74 13.50 -4.92 -7.17
N THR A 75 13.04 -5.37 -5.98
CA THR A 75 12.23 -4.52 -5.10
C THR A 75 12.98 -3.23 -4.76
N ARG A 76 14.25 -3.33 -4.37
CA ARG A 76 15.07 -2.16 -4.04
C ARG A 76 15.20 -1.21 -5.22
N TRP A 77 15.51 -1.72 -6.41
CA TRP A 77 15.59 -0.91 -7.63
C TRP A 77 14.27 -0.21 -7.95
N ALA A 78 13.15 -0.92 -7.84
CA ALA A 78 11.83 -0.38 -8.15
C ALA A 78 11.41 0.72 -7.17
N LEU A 79 11.57 0.50 -5.86
CA LEU A 79 11.24 1.49 -4.82
C LEU A 79 12.17 2.71 -4.87
N ALA A 80 13.47 2.49 -5.07
CA ALA A 80 14.43 3.59 -5.27
C ALA A 80 14.08 4.40 -6.54
N GLY A 81 13.62 3.75 -7.61
CA GLY A 81 13.14 4.42 -8.81
C GLY A 81 11.90 5.29 -8.54
N ILE A 82 10.96 4.84 -7.70
CA ILE A 82 9.80 5.65 -7.30
C ILE A 82 10.26 6.89 -6.54
N ASN A 83 11.19 6.76 -5.57
CA ASN A 83 11.69 7.91 -4.83
C ASN A 83 12.52 8.87 -5.68
N ALA A 84 13.45 8.36 -6.50
CA ALA A 84 14.45 9.20 -7.17
C ALA A 84 14.03 9.68 -8.57
N ALA A 85 13.42 8.80 -9.37
CA ALA A 85 13.07 9.13 -10.76
C ALA A 85 11.66 9.70 -10.88
N ASP A 86 10.71 9.18 -10.11
CA ASP A 86 9.32 9.62 -10.16
C ASP A 86 9.02 10.78 -9.19
N ASP A 87 9.96 11.03 -8.26
CA ASP A 87 9.91 11.99 -7.14
C ASP A 87 8.65 11.80 -6.28
N LEU A 88 8.44 10.55 -5.84
CA LEU A 88 7.25 10.15 -5.09
C LEU A 88 7.61 9.31 -3.86
N PRO A 89 6.82 9.39 -2.78
CA PRO A 89 6.86 8.38 -1.74
C PRO A 89 6.24 7.06 -2.22
N PHE A 90 6.44 5.99 -1.45
CA PHE A 90 5.85 4.68 -1.73
C PHE A 90 5.13 4.12 -0.49
N ILE A 91 4.16 3.24 -0.72
CA ILE A 91 3.54 2.37 0.29
C ILE A 91 4.22 1.01 0.22
N PHE A 92 4.54 0.49 1.40
CA PHE A 92 4.95 -0.89 1.59
C PHE A 92 4.14 -1.52 2.71
N TYR A 93 3.61 -2.71 2.49
CA TYR A 93 2.89 -3.49 3.48
C TYR A 93 3.31 -4.96 3.42
N LEU A 94 3.06 -5.68 4.50
CA LEU A 94 3.19 -7.14 4.55
C LEU A 94 2.16 -7.69 5.51
N HIS A 95 1.75 -8.93 5.28
CA HIS A 95 0.98 -9.69 6.24
C HIS A 95 1.94 -10.33 7.25
N PRO A 96 1.61 -10.37 8.55
CA PRO A 96 2.49 -10.97 9.56
C PRO A 96 2.93 -12.40 9.23
N TRP A 97 2.07 -13.20 8.58
CA TRP A 97 2.40 -14.57 8.18
C TRP A 97 3.50 -14.65 7.11
N GLU A 98 3.78 -13.58 6.37
CA GLU A 98 4.80 -13.59 5.31
C GLU A 98 6.23 -13.58 5.84
N ILE A 99 6.40 -13.30 7.13
CA ILE A 99 7.67 -13.41 7.87
C ILE A 99 7.65 -14.53 8.92
N ASP A 100 6.55 -15.29 8.99
CA ASP A 100 6.43 -16.45 9.86
C ASP A 100 6.77 -17.74 9.08
N ALA A 101 8.04 -18.15 9.17
CA ALA A 101 8.50 -19.41 8.58
C ALA A 101 7.90 -20.65 9.25
N GLY A 102 7.40 -20.53 10.48
CA GLY A 102 6.81 -21.60 11.29
C GLY A 102 5.31 -21.79 11.11
N GLN A 103 4.66 -20.99 10.24
CA GLN A 103 3.22 -21.02 10.09
C GLN A 103 2.68 -22.42 9.67
N PRO A 104 1.45 -22.77 10.09
CA PRO A 104 0.81 -24.02 9.69
C PRO A 104 0.71 -24.18 8.17
N ARG A 105 0.99 -25.39 7.67
CA ARG A 105 0.86 -25.72 6.25
C ARG A 105 -0.45 -26.44 5.97
N PHE A 106 -1.22 -25.92 5.02
CA PHE A 106 -2.50 -26.50 4.63
C PHE A 106 -2.39 -27.29 3.32
N ARG A 107 -3.27 -28.28 3.15
CA ARG A 107 -3.46 -28.95 1.86
C ARG A 107 -4.20 -27.99 0.92
N ALA A 108 -3.51 -27.54 -0.11
CA ALA A 108 -4.06 -26.63 -1.12
C ALA A 108 -3.47 -26.95 -2.50
N SER A 109 -4.04 -26.38 -3.55
CA SER A 109 -3.51 -26.50 -4.91
C SER A 109 -2.06 -26.03 -4.99
N TRP A 110 -1.30 -26.58 -5.94
CA TRP A 110 0.12 -26.26 -6.12
C TRP A 110 0.37 -24.75 -6.27
N LEU A 111 -0.48 -24.05 -7.04
CA LEU A 111 -0.37 -22.59 -7.22
C LEU A 111 -0.64 -21.83 -5.92
N SER A 112 -1.58 -22.29 -5.10
CA SER A 112 -1.84 -21.70 -3.78
C SER A 112 -0.62 -21.87 -2.87
N ARG A 113 -0.06 -23.09 -2.82
CA ARG A 113 1.16 -23.38 -2.05
C ARG A 113 2.36 -22.54 -2.50
N PHE A 114 2.57 -22.38 -3.80
CA PHE A 114 3.61 -21.51 -4.34
C PHE A 114 3.43 -20.07 -3.86
N ARG A 115 2.20 -19.54 -3.97
CA ARG A 115 1.89 -18.18 -3.51
C ARG A 115 1.93 -18.01 -2.00
N HIS A 116 1.91 -19.07 -1.18
CA HIS A 116 1.96 -18.97 0.29
C HIS A 116 3.33 -19.30 0.88
N TYR A 117 4.08 -20.25 0.30
CA TYR A 117 5.22 -20.84 1.00
C TYR A 117 6.60 -20.58 0.39
N THR A 118 6.70 -20.14 -0.87
CA THR A 118 7.98 -19.82 -1.51
C THR A 118 8.71 -18.73 -0.74
N ASN A 119 10.02 -18.86 -0.45
CA ASN A 119 10.86 -17.82 0.16
C ASN A 119 10.41 -17.28 1.54
N LEU A 120 9.62 -18.02 2.32
CA LEU A 120 9.21 -17.57 3.67
C LEU A 120 10.40 -17.39 4.62
N ASP A 121 11.37 -18.29 4.55
CA ASP A 121 12.58 -18.32 5.37
C ASP A 121 13.51 -17.11 5.13
N VAL A 122 13.48 -16.52 3.93
CA VAL A 122 14.33 -15.36 3.59
C VAL A 122 13.59 -14.02 3.70
N CYS A 123 12.25 -14.02 3.82
CA CYS A 123 11.44 -12.81 3.78
C CYS A 123 11.77 -11.85 4.93
N GLN A 124 11.95 -12.38 6.14
CA GLN A 124 12.30 -11.57 7.32
C GLN A 124 13.65 -10.87 7.15
N ALA A 125 14.67 -11.57 6.65
CA ALA A 125 15.99 -10.99 6.41
C ALA A 125 15.95 -9.89 5.34
N ARG A 126 15.13 -10.08 4.29
CA ARG A 126 14.91 -9.04 3.26
C ARG A 126 14.18 -7.83 3.82
N LEU A 127 13.17 -8.03 4.68
CA LEU A 127 12.47 -6.93 5.35
C LEU A 127 13.42 -6.12 6.24
N ALA A 128 14.27 -6.79 7.02
CA ALA A 128 15.27 -6.13 7.85
C ALA A 128 16.26 -5.28 7.02
N ARG A 129 16.59 -5.74 5.80
CA ARG A 129 17.39 -4.97 4.84
C ARG A 129 16.61 -3.79 4.27
N LEU A 130 15.35 -3.99 3.89
CA LEU A 130 14.48 -2.94 3.35
C LEU A 130 14.34 -1.76 4.32
N ILE A 131 14.09 -2.04 5.60
CA ILE A 131 13.93 -1.01 6.64
C ILE A 131 15.22 -0.20 6.83
N LYS A 132 16.39 -0.77 6.53
CA LYS A 132 17.68 -0.05 6.58
C LYS A 132 17.94 0.76 5.31
N ASP A 133 17.51 0.26 4.15
CA ASP A 133 17.77 0.88 2.86
C ASP A 133 16.86 2.11 2.59
N PHE A 134 15.74 2.26 3.29
CA PHE A 134 14.74 3.31 3.06
C PHE A 134 14.27 3.99 4.35
N LYS A 135 13.72 5.20 4.23
CA LYS A 135 13.09 5.93 5.33
C LYS A 135 11.60 5.64 5.36
N PHE A 136 11.13 5.06 6.45
CA PHE A 136 9.71 4.79 6.68
C PHE A 136 9.12 5.78 7.68
N GLY A 137 7.85 6.11 7.49
CA GLY A 137 7.06 6.97 8.36
C GLY A 137 5.59 6.56 8.31
N ARG A 138 4.75 7.21 9.12
CA ARG A 138 3.30 6.98 9.08
C ARG A 138 2.74 7.60 7.81
N VAL A 139 1.77 6.92 7.18
CA VAL A 139 1.11 7.41 5.96
C VAL A 139 0.56 8.83 6.15
N VAL A 140 -0.08 9.10 7.29
CA VAL A 140 -0.61 10.43 7.64
C VAL A 140 0.47 11.52 7.64
N ASP A 141 1.68 11.24 8.14
CA ASP A 141 2.77 12.23 8.18
C ASP A 141 3.29 12.53 6.78
N VAL A 142 3.38 11.51 5.93
CA VAL A 142 3.79 11.65 4.54
C VAL A 142 2.76 12.49 3.77
N LEU A 143 1.47 12.20 3.91
CA LEU A 143 0.40 12.95 3.24
C LEU A 143 0.33 14.41 3.72
N ARG A 144 0.57 14.68 5.01
CA ARG A 144 0.69 16.06 5.54
C ARG A 144 1.92 16.78 5.00
N GLY A 145 3.05 16.07 4.85
CA GLY A 145 4.26 16.61 4.24
C GLY A 145 4.12 16.93 2.75
N LEU A 146 3.17 16.29 2.07
CA LEU A 146 2.75 16.60 0.70
C LEU A 146 1.65 17.67 0.61
N ASP A 147 1.26 18.27 1.74
CA ASP A 147 0.15 19.22 1.84
C ASP A 147 -1.20 18.66 1.32
N LEU A 148 -1.38 17.34 1.36
CA LEU A 148 -2.63 16.66 1.00
C LEU A 148 -3.59 16.53 2.19
N LEU A 149 -3.07 16.58 3.42
CA LEU A 149 -3.85 16.55 4.66
C LEU A 149 -3.52 17.74 5.56
N PRO A 150 -4.46 18.20 6.41
CA PRO A 150 -4.21 19.28 7.36
C PRO A 150 -3.12 18.90 8.38
N LYS A 151 -2.23 19.86 8.70
CA LYS A 151 -1.09 19.65 9.60
C LYS A 151 -1.49 19.53 11.08
N ASP A 152 -2.57 20.20 11.49
CA ASP A 152 -2.89 20.44 12.91
C ASP A 152 -4.20 19.80 13.39
N ARG A 153 -4.54 18.59 12.94
CA ARG A 153 -5.68 17.86 13.52
C ARG A 153 -5.23 16.89 14.60
N ALA A 154 -5.68 17.14 15.83
CA ALA A 154 -5.52 16.21 16.94
C ALA A 154 -6.16 14.86 16.59
N PRO A 155 -5.50 13.72 16.87
CA PRO A 155 -6.11 12.41 16.67
C PRO A 155 -7.36 12.30 17.55
N GLY A 156 -8.53 12.13 16.92
CA GLY A 156 -9.81 11.96 17.61
C GLY A 156 -10.71 13.20 17.72
N ALA A 157 -10.43 14.31 17.04
CA ALA A 157 -11.40 15.40 16.94
C ALA A 157 -12.68 14.91 16.24
N SER A 158 -13.77 14.79 17.01
CA SER A 158 -15.05 14.20 16.61
C SER A 158 -15.48 14.64 15.21
N LEU A 159 -15.87 13.65 14.41
CA LEU A 159 -16.54 13.87 13.14
C LEU A 159 -18.00 14.13 13.47
N ASP A 160 -18.38 15.41 13.42
CA ASP A 160 -19.75 15.91 13.56
C ASP A 160 -20.33 15.92 15.00
N PRO A 161 -20.58 17.11 15.61
CA PRO A 161 -21.36 17.20 16.84
C PRO A 161 -22.81 16.72 16.69
N ALA A 162 -23.29 16.43 15.48
CA ALA A 162 -24.61 15.85 15.26
C ALA A 162 -24.72 14.35 15.63
N LEU A 163 -23.60 13.64 15.83
CA LEU A 163 -23.60 12.21 16.17
C LEU A 163 -23.38 11.91 17.66
N SER A 164 -23.32 12.93 18.53
CA SER A 164 -23.18 12.73 19.98
C SER A 164 -24.50 12.52 20.73
N ASN A 165 -25.64 12.45 20.03
CA ASN A 165 -26.97 12.30 20.62
C ASN A 165 -27.78 11.13 20.03
N VAL A 166 -27.17 9.95 19.94
CA VAL A 166 -27.91 8.68 19.78
C VAL A 166 -27.45 7.69 20.86
#